data_AF-A0A928VUY4-F1
#
_entry.id   AF-A0A928VUY4-F1
#
_cell.length_a   1.000
_cell.length_b   1.000
_cell.length_c   1.000
_cell.angle_alpha   90.00
_cell.angle_beta   90.00
_cell.angle_gamma   90.00
#
_symmetry.space_group_name_H-M   'P 1'
#
loop_
_entity.id
_entity.type
_entity.pdbx_description
1 polymer ?
#
loop_
_entity_poly.entity_id
_entity_poly.type
_entity_poly.pdbx_seq_one_letter_code
_entity_poly.pdbx_strand_id
1 'polypeptide(L)'
;MYKKLRGSKDHKEEEDYNEQLKSFFKSTIEHLKLEPYQKAYMTGRWLDQMLWMDKKSGAMRNHHQRIRSRMIFASASVPLFVAIDAKCTEPWESLIKLAIVALSIFVTVGAALDEFYSYGDLWYTYRKAAELLKTQGWQFIELSGRYREYEKHSEAFEYFVEDVEGIIQRDVEVYTTEGLKRQEEEKKSNPPERSTRLDAPSLTDSSNTRNPK
;
A
#
# COMPACT_ATOMS: atom_id res chain seq x y z
N MET A 1 7.94 -25.13 11.04
CA MET A 1 8.58 -25.47 9.74
C MET A 1 7.67 -25.30 8.51
N TYR A 2 6.34 -25.40 8.63
CA TYR A 2 5.39 -25.30 7.50
C TYR A 2 5.17 -23.90 6.88
N LYS A 3 5.35 -22.81 7.63
CA LYS A 3 5.00 -21.45 7.17
C LYS A 3 6.03 -20.81 6.22
N LYS A 4 7.32 -21.18 6.36
CA LYS A 4 8.40 -20.78 5.45
C LYS A 4 8.24 -21.44 4.07
N LEU A 5 7.66 -22.64 4.04
CA LEU A 5 7.38 -23.39 2.81
C LEU A 5 6.20 -22.80 2.03
N ARG A 6 5.11 -22.39 2.70
CA ARG A 6 3.96 -21.75 2.02
C ARG A 6 4.35 -20.40 1.39
N GLY A 7 5.04 -19.53 2.13
CA GLY A 7 5.49 -18.25 1.57
C GLY A 7 6.50 -18.39 0.43
N SER A 8 7.36 -19.41 0.46
CA SER A 8 8.27 -19.73 -0.64
C SER A 8 7.54 -20.35 -1.84
N LYS A 9 6.44 -21.08 -1.61
CA LYS A 9 5.64 -21.72 -2.64
C LYS A 9 4.78 -20.71 -3.38
N ASP A 10 4.08 -19.83 -2.66
CA ASP A 10 3.24 -18.79 -3.26
C ASP A 10 4.08 -17.84 -4.14
N HIS A 11 5.25 -17.41 -3.65
CA HIS A 11 6.17 -16.59 -4.45
C HIS A 11 6.69 -17.30 -5.69
N LYS A 12 6.94 -18.61 -5.61
CA LYS A 12 7.41 -19.40 -6.75
C LYS A 12 6.32 -19.62 -7.80
N GLU A 13 5.08 -19.83 -7.37
CA GLU A 13 3.92 -19.93 -8.27
C GLU A 13 3.58 -18.59 -8.93
N GLU A 14 3.66 -17.47 -8.19
CA GLU A 14 3.49 -16.12 -8.75
C GLU A 14 4.59 -15.77 -9.76
N GLU A 15 5.84 -16.14 -9.48
CA GLU A 15 6.98 -15.90 -10.37
C GLU A 15 6.85 -16.74 -11.67
N ASP A 16 6.50 -18.01 -11.55
CA ASP A 16 6.23 -18.90 -12.68
C ASP A 16 5.07 -18.38 -13.55
N TYR A 17 3.96 -17.94 -12.95
CA TYR A 17 2.84 -17.34 -13.66
C TYR A 17 3.24 -16.07 -14.43
N ASN A 18 3.97 -15.14 -13.79
CA ASN A 18 4.38 -13.89 -14.41
C ASN A 18 5.34 -14.12 -15.60
N GLU A 19 6.25 -15.08 -15.48
CA GLU A 19 7.16 -15.44 -16.59
C GLU A 19 6.41 -16.09 -17.75
N GLN A 20 5.45 -16.99 -17.48
CA GLN A 20 4.58 -17.56 -18.50
C GLN A 20 3.75 -16.49 -19.20
N LEU A 21 3.15 -15.58 -18.43
CA LEU A 21 2.34 -14.48 -18.95
C LEU A 21 3.18 -13.52 -19.81
N LYS A 22 4.38 -13.19 -19.35
CA LYS A 22 5.35 -12.35 -20.08
C LYS A 22 5.75 -12.99 -21.41
N SER A 23 6.08 -14.29 -21.39
CA SER A 23 6.44 -15.06 -22.59
C SER A 23 5.28 -15.09 -23.59
N PHE A 24 4.07 -15.38 -23.11
CA PHE A 24 2.85 -15.39 -23.92
C PHE A 24 2.63 -14.04 -24.62
N PHE A 25 2.59 -12.92 -23.88
CA PHE A 25 2.33 -11.62 -24.48
C PHE A 25 3.46 -11.19 -25.42
N LYS A 26 4.73 -11.46 -25.10
CA LYS A 26 5.84 -11.17 -26.03
C LYS A 26 5.66 -11.90 -27.35
N SER A 27 5.36 -13.19 -27.30
CA SER A 27 5.06 -13.99 -28.49
C SER A 27 3.88 -13.40 -29.27
N THR A 28 2.77 -13.05 -28.61
CA THR A 28 1.63 -12.44 -29.29
C THR A 28 1.99 -11.11 -29.97
N ILE A 29 2.74 -10.24 -29.28
CA ILE A 29 3.16 -8.93 -29.82
C ILE A 29 4.06 -9.09 -31.06
N GLU A 30 4.92 -10.11 -31.08
CA GLU A 30 5.81 -10.37 -32.21
C GLU A 30 5.03 -10.63 -33.51
N HIS A 31 3.88 -11.31 -33.43
CA HIS A 31 3.02 -11.64 -34.56
C HIS A 31 2.11 -10.49 -35.02
N LEU A 32 1.97 -9.43 -34.22
CA LEU A 32 1.18 -8.26 -34.59
C LEU A 32 1.86 -7.46 -35.71
N LYS A 33 1.04 -6.95 -36.63
CA LYS A 33 1.48 -6.06 -37.72
C LYS A 33 1.66 -4.62 -37.18
N LEU A 34 2.72 -4.44 -36.41
CA LEU A 34 3.08 -3.19 -35.76
C LEU A 34 4.50 -2.75 -36.16
N GLU A 35 4.72 -1.45 -36.14
CA GLU A 35 6.03 -0.87 -36.35
C GLU A 35 6.99 -1.27 -35.22
N PRO A 36 8.32 -1.34 -35.46
CA PRO A 36 9.29 -1.76 -34.44
C PRO A 36 9.21 -0.93 -33.15
N TYR A 37 8.98 0.38 -33.27
CA TYR A 37 8.84 1.27 -32.11
C TYR A 37 7.57 0.97 -31.29
N GLN A 38 6.47 0.58 -31.95
CA GLN A 38 5.21 0.24 -31.29
C GLN A 38 5.37 -1.06 -30.49
N LYS A 39 6.04 -2.07 -31.06
CA LYS A 39 6.39 -3.31 -30.36
C LYS A 39 7.31 -3.04 -29.15
N ALA A 40 8.28 -2.14 -29.29
CA ALA A 40 9.16 -1.74 -28.20
C ALA A 40 8.39 -1.08 -27.05
N TYR A 41 7.41 -0.22 -27.35
CA TYR A 41 6.53 0.36 -26.34
C TYR A 41 5.68 -0.72 -25.64
N MET A 42 5.01 -1.60 -26.41
CA MET A 42 4.18 -2.66 -25.82
C MET A 42 4.98 -3.56 -24.89
N THR A 43 6.19 -3.96 -25.28
CA THR A 43 7.01 -4.87 -24.48
C THR A 43 7.75 -4.19 -23.33
N GLY A 44 8.31 -3.00 -23.57
CA GLY A 44 9.17 -2.29 -22.61
C GLY A 44 8.42 -1.38 -21.65
N ARG A 45 7.25 -0.85 -22.03
CA ARG A 45 6.46 0.07 -21.21
C ARG A 45 5.21 -0.59 -20.68
N TRP A 46 4.32 -1.05 -21.56
CA TRP A 46 3.02 -1.59 -21.14
C TRP A 46 3.16 -2.94 -20.41
N LEU A 47 3.81 -3.92 -21.03
CA LEU A 47 3.94 -5.28 -20.50
C LEU A 47 4.75 -5.29 -19.19
N ASP A 48 5.86 -4.54 -19.14
CA ASP A 48 6.68 -4.42 -17.94
C ASP A 48 5.89 -3.78 -16.79
N GLN A 49 5.18 -2.68 -17.05
CA GLN A 49 4.36 -2.00 -16.04
C GLN A 49 3.22 -2.90 -15.53
N MET A 50 2.53 -3.61 -16.42
CA MET A 50 1.46 -4.55 -16.07
C MET A 50 1.99 -5.65 -15.14
N LEU A 51 3.11 -6.29 -15.49
CA LEU A 51 3.73 -7.34 -14.68
C LEU A 51 4.22 -6.81 -13.33
N TRP A 52 4.82 -5.62 -13.33
CA TRP A 52 5.25 -4.96 -12.10
C TRP A 52 4.06 -4.68 -11.17
N MET A 53 2.96 -4.15 -11.68
CA MET A 53 1.75 -3.88 -10.89
C MET A 53 1.13 -5.18 -10.36
N ASP A 54 1.07 -6.24 -11.19
CA ASP A 54 0.50 -7.52 -10.76
C ASP A 54 1.35 -8.16 -9.65
N LYS A 55 2.67 -8.20 -9.82
CA LYS A 55 3.62 -8.70 -8.79
C LYS A 55 3.55 -7.88 -7.51
N LYS A 56 3.49 -6.55 -7.62
CA LYS A 56 3.38 -5.66 -6.46
C LYS A 56 2.07 -5.86 -5.72
N SER A 57 0.96 -6.08 -6.44
CA SER A 57 -0.33 -6.40 -5.84
C SER A 57 -0.27 -7.71 -5.04
N GLY A 58 0.33 -8.77 -5.60
CA GLY A 58 0.51 -10.06 -4.90
C GLY A 58 1.31 -9.91 -3.60
N ALA A 59 2.43 -9.18 -3.66
CA ALA A 59 3.25 -8.91 -2.48
C ALA A 59 2.49 -8.16 -1.38
N MET A 60 1.72 -7.14 -1.73
CA MET A 60 0.92 -6.35 -0.76
C MET A 60 -0.21 -7.18 -0.15
N ARG A 61 -0.90 -8.00 -0.96
CA ARG A 61 -1.91 -8.96 -0.48
C ARG A 61 -1.32 -9.89 0.56
N ASN A 62 -0.19 -10.51 0.24
CA ASN A 62 0.48 -11.48 1.11
C ASN A 62 0.97 -10.82 2.40
N HIS A 63 1.43 -9.57 2.33
CA HIS A 63 1.84 -8.80 3.51
C HIS A 63 0.65 -8.51 4.43
N HIS A 64 -0.43 -7.93 3.89
CA HIS A 64 -1.64 -7.59 4.63
C HIS A 64 -2.24 -8.83 5.31
N GLN A 65 -2.39 -9.93 4.58
CA GLN A 65 -2.89 -11.19 5.15
C GLN A 65 -1.98 -11.77 6.24
N ARG A 66 -0.66 -11.62 6.12
CA ARG A 66 0.31 -12.07 7.15
C ARG A 66 0.30 -11.21 8.41
N ILE A 67 0.09 -9.90 8.29
CA ILE A 67 -0.05 -8.99 9.42
C ILE A 67 -1.35 -9.30 10.16
N ARG A 68 -2.48 -9.32 9.43
CA ARG A 68 -3.80 -9.54 10.00
C ARG A 68 -3.94 -10.90 10.68
N SER A 69 -3.41 -11.97 10.05
CA SER A 69 -3.38 -13.28 10.69
C SER A 69 -2.58 -13.30 12.00
N ARG A 70 -1.43 -12.62 12.06
CA ARG A 70 -0.63 -12.51 13.30
C ARG A 70 -1.40 -11.79 14.42
N MET A 71 -2.14 -10.74 14.10
CA MET A 71 -2.98 -10.03 15.09
C MET A 71 -4.12 -10.88 15.62
N ILE A 72 -4.79 -11.65 14.76
CA ILE A 72 -5.85 -12.57 15.19
C ILE A 72 -5.30 -13.62 16.14
N PHE A 73 -4.15 -14.22 15.83
CA PHE A 73 -3.52 -15.19 16.74
C PHE A 73 -3.06 -14.55 18.05
N ALA A 74 -2.50 -13.34 18.01
CA ALA A 74 -2.03 -12.63 19.19
C ALA A 74 -3.19 -12.20 20.11
N SER A 75 -4.30 -11.70 19.54
CA SER A 75 -5.50 -11.36 20.33
C SER A 75 -6.17 -12.59 20.93
N ALA A 76 -6.25 -13.69 20.19
CA ALA A 76 -6.79 -14.95 20.70
C ALA A 76 -5.91 -15.62 21.76
N SER A 77 -4.61 -15.34 21.80
CA SER A 77 -3.71 -15.92 22.82
C SER A 77 -3.75 -15.18 24.16
N VAL A 78 -4.12 -13.90 24.21
CA VAL A 78 -4.17 -13.12 25.46
C VAL A 78 -5.04 -13.78 26.54
N PRO A 79 -6.29 -14.20 26.28
CA PRO A 79 -7.12 -14.87 27.29
C PRO A 79 -6.52 -16.18 27.81
N LEU A 80 -5.78 -16.90 26.96
CA LEU A 80 -5.10 -18.14 27.35
C LEU A 80 -3.95 -17.86 28.33
N PHE A 81 -3.16 -16.81 28.09
CA PHE A 81 -2.11 -16.40 29.03
C PHE A 81 -2.68 -15.90 30.36
N VAL A 82 -3.78 -15.15 30.33
CA VAL A 82 -4.49 -14.71 31.55
C VAL A 82 -4.99 -15.92 32.37
N ALA A 83 -5.51 -16.96 31.70
CA ALA A 83 -5.98 -18.17 32.38
C ALA A 83 -4.83 -19.01 33.00
N ILE A 84 -3.63 -18.96 32.41
CA ILE A 84 -2.42 -19.63 32.95
C ILE A 84 -1.87 -18.84 34.14
N ASP A 85 -1.81 -17.51 34.05
CA ASP A 85 -1.37 -16.61 35.13
C ASP A 85 -2.15 -16.88 36.42
N ALA A 86 -3.48 -17.01 36.32
CA ALA A 86 -4.37 -17.29 37.45
C ALA A 86 -4.09 -18.64 38.17
N LYS A 87 -3.31 -19.55 37.57
CA LYS A 87 -2.97 -20.86 38.13
C LYS A 87 -1.49 -21.00 38.49
N CYS A 88 -0.65 -20.04 38.12
CA CYS A 88 0.79 -20.08 38.40
C CYS A 88 1.09 -19.34 39.71
N THR A 89 1.94 -19.93 40.55
CA THR A 89 2.54 -19.28 41.72
C THR A 89 4.05 -19.08 41.49
N GLU A 90 4.67 -18.17 42.24
CA GLU A 90 6.11 -17.81 42.20
C GLU A 90 7.05 -18.96 41.80
N PRO A 91 8.04 -18.75 40.88
CA PRO A 91 8.63 -17.47 40.45
C PRO A 91 8.17 -16.95 39.07
N TRP A 92 7.24 -17.61 38.40
CA TRP A 92 6.90 -17.32 37.00
C TRP A 92 5.81 -16.26 36.82
N GLU A 93 5.09 -15.89 37.89
CA GLU A 93 3.98 -14.94 37.87
C GLU A 93 4.38 -13.58 37.28
N SER A 94 5.49 -13.01 37.74
CA SER A 94 5.99 -11.72 37.23
C SER A 94 6.33 -11.76 35.73
N LEU A 95 6.85 -12.89 35.25
CA LEU A 95 7.27 -13.07 33.86
C LEU A 95 6.05 -13.24 32.94
N ILE A 96 5.00 -13.93 33.40
CA ILE A 96 3.74 -14.09 32.67
C ILE A 96 2.98 -12.76 32.57
N LYS A 97 2.90 -11.99 33.65
CA LYS A 97 2.28 -10.65 33.64
C LYS A 97 2.98 -9.70 32.65
N LEU A 98 4.31 -9.68 32.64
CA LEU A 98 5.08 -8.90 31.68
C LEU A 98 4.79 -9.34 30.24
N ALA A 99 4.68 -10.65 29.99
CA ALA A 99 4.35 -11.19 28.67
C ALA A 99 2.95 -10.77 28.21
N ILE A 100 1.95 -10.77 29.09
CA ILE A 100 0.57 -10.32 28.78
C ILE A 100 0.54 -8.85 28.39
N VAL A 101 1.23 -7.99 29.16
CA VAL A 101 1.31 -6.55 28.86
C VAL A 101 2.03 -6.32 27.52
N ALA A 102 3.15 -7.01 27.29
CA ALA A 102 3.88 -6.90 26.03
C ALA A 102 3.04 -7.36 24.82
N LEU A 103 2.28 -8.44 24.96
CA LEU A 103 1.34 -8.93 23.93
C LEU A 103 0.24 -7.91 23.64
N SER A 104 -0.30 -7.27 24.68
CA SER A 104 -1.37 -6.28 24.55
C SER A 104 -0.89 -5.02 23.81
N ILE A 105 0.31 -4.52 24.15
CA ILE A 105 0.94 -3.41 23.44
C ILE A 105 1.23 -3.81 21.98
N PHE A 106 1.76 -5.00 21.75
CA PHE A 106 2.06 -5.51 20.41
C PHE A 106 0.81 -5.58 19.52
N VAL A 107 -0.32 -6.08 20.05
CA VAL A 107 -1.60 -6.14 19.32
C VAL A 107 -2.10 -4.72 19.00
N THR A 108 -2.05 -3.81 19.98
CA THR A 108 -2.54 -2.43 19.83
C THR A 108 -1.72 -1.65 18.80
N VAL A 109 -0.39 -1.63 18.96
CA VAL A 109 0.52 -0.98 18.01
C VAL A 109 0.42 -1.63 16.64
N GLY A 110 0.33 -2.95 16.59
CA GLY A 110 0.13 -3.67 15.34
C GLY A 110 -1.13 -3.22 14.60
N ALA A 111 -2.28 -3.21 15.28
CA ALA A 111 -3.54 -2.79 14.67
C ALA A 111 -3.48 -1.33 14.19
N ALA A 112 -2.92 -0.43 15.00
CA ALA A 112 -2.71 0.96 14.62
C ALA A 112 -1.79 1.10 13.40
N LEU A 113 -0.73 0.28 13.29
CA LEU A 113 0.14 0.28 12.11
C LEU A 113 -0.55 -0.30 10.87
N ASP A 114 -1.36 -1.34 10.99
CA ASP A 114 -2.12 -1.90 9.84
C ASP A 114 -3.12 -0.87 9.30
N GLU A 115 -3.74 -0.10 10.18
CA GLU A 115 -4.61 1.03 9.82
C GLU A 115 -3.79 2.18 9.19
N PHE A 116 -2.69 2.57 9.83
CA PHE A 116 -1.81 3.67 9.39
C PHE A 116 -1.25 3.46 7.98
N TYR A 117 -0.77 2.26 7.67
CA TYR A 117 -0.19 2.00 6.36
C TYR A 117 -1.24 1.73 5.27
N SER A 118 -2.50 1.48 5.66
CA SER A 118 -3.61 1.18 4.75
C SER A 118 -3.20 0.18 3.66
N TYR A 119 -2.43 -0.85 4.03
CA TYR A 119 -1.89 -1.83 3.07
C TYR A 119 -3.00 -2.56 2.29
N GLY A 120 -4.20 -2.64 2.86
CA GLY A 120 -5.39 -3.13 2.20
C GLY A 120 -5.76 -2.30 0.97
N ASP A 121 -5.80 -0.97 1.10
CA ASP A 121 -6.21 -0.05 0.02
C ASP A 121 -5.18 -0.02 -1.11
N LEU A 122 -3.89 -0.07 -0.76
CA LEU A 122 -2.80 -0.17 -1.76
C LEU A 122 -2.87 -1.46 -2.58
N TRP A 123 -3.27 -2.59 -1.98
CA TRP A 123 -3.46 -3.83 -2.73
C TRP A 123 -4.56 -3.69 -3.78
N TYR A 124 -5.72 -3.14 -3.40
CA TYR A 124 -6.84 -2.94 -4.32
C TYR A 124 -6.47 -2.03 -5.49
N THR A 125 -5.75 -0.95 -5.21
CA THR A 125 -5.31 0.02 -6.24
C THR A 125 -4.38 -0.64 -7.26
N TYR A 126 -3.32 -1.31 -6.81
CA TYR A 126 -2.42 -2.01 -7.74
C TYR A 126 -3.10 -3.16 -8.48
N ARG A 127 -3.97 -3.91 -7.81
CA ARG A 127 -4.70 -5.02 -8.44
C ARG A 127 -5.65 -4.49 -9.52
N LYS A 128 -6.36 -3.39 -9.25
CA LYS A 128 -7.24 -2.74 -10.21
C LYS A 128 -6.45 -2.22 -11.41
N ALA A 129 -5.33 -1.55 -11.18
CA ALA A 129 -4.48 -1.05 -12.26
C ALA A 129 -3.92 -2.19 -13.14
N ALA A 130 -3.44 -3.28 -12.52
CA ALA A 130 -2.98 -4.46 -13.24
C ALA A 130 -4.09 -5.10 -14.10
N GLU A 131 -5.30 -5.24 -13.56
CA GLU A 131 -6.45 -5.80 -14.30
C GLU A 131 -6.92 -4.90 -15.44
N LEU A 132 -6.91 -3.58 -15.25
CA LEU A 132 -7.19 -2.63 -16.32
C LEU A 132 -6.15 -2.71 -17.44
N LEU A 133 -4.85 -2.78 -17.09
CA LEU A 133 -3.78 -2.94 -18.08
C LEU A 133 -3.87 -4.26 -18.85
N LYS A 134 -4.20 -5.38 -18.17
CA LYS A 134 -4.48 -6.67 -18.82
C LYS A 134 -5.65 -6.57 -19.78
N THR A 135 -6.74 -5.93 -19.34
CA THR A 135 -7.94 -5.74 -20.16
C THR A 135 -7.63 -4.93 -21.43
N GLN A 136 -6.88 -3.83 -21.30
CA GLN A 136 -6.46 -3.02 -22.44
C GLN A 136 -5.59 -3.81 -23.41
N GLY A 137 -4.66 -4.62 -22.91
CA GLY A 137 -3.84 -5.50 -23.76
C GLY A 137 -4.67 -6.46 -24.60
N TRP A 138 -5.61 -7.17 -23.96
CA TRP A 138 -6.49 -8.11 -24.66
C TRP A 138 -7.39 -7.41 -25.67
N GLN A 139 -7.99 -6.29 -25.30
CA GLN A 139 -8.85 -5.52 -26.20
C GLN A 139 -8.07 -5.02 -27.42
N PHE A 140 -6.84 -4.57 -27.24
CA PHE A 140 -6.00 -4.12 -28.35
C PHE A 140 -5.56 -5.29 -29.25
N ILE A 141 -5.09 -6.40 -28.66
CA ILE A 141 -4.65 -7.59 -29.41
C ILE A 141 -5.78 -8.15 -30.27
N GLU A 142 -7.00 -8.23 -29.73
CA GLU A 142 -8.16 -8.79 -30.44
C GLU A 142 -8.91 -7.77 -31.30
N LEU A 143 -8.48 -6.49 -31.34
CA LEU A 143 -9.26 -5.39 -31.91
C LEU A 143 -10.72 -5.43 -31.42
N SER A 144 -10.87 -5.54 -30.10
CA SER A 144 -12.16 -5.63 -29.43
C SER A 144 -12.36 -4.43 -28.48
N GLY A 145 -13.55 -4.35 -27.88
CA GLY A 145 -13.91 -3.22 -27.04
C GLY A 145 -13.81 -1.88 -27.79
N ARG A 146 -13.01 -0.95 -27.25
CA ARG A 146 -12.80 0.38 -27.83
C ARG A 146 -12.04 0.36 -29.15
N TYR A 147 -11.33 -0.72 -29.46
CA TYR A 147 -10.52 -0.84 -30.67
C TYR A 147 -11.25 -1.53 -31.83
N ARG A 148 -12.53 -1.88 -31.67
CA ARG A 148 -13.33 -2.62 -32.67
C ARG A 148 -13.51 -1.87 -34.00
N GLU A 149 -13.47 -0.55 -33.96
CA GLU A 149 -13.69 0.30 -35.13
C GLU A 149 -12.46 0.36 -36.05
N TYR A 150 -11.30 -0.14 -35.60
CA TYR A 150 -10.06 -0.14 -36.38
C TYR A 150 -9.83 -1.47 -37.07
N GLU A 151 -9.43 -1.44 -38.34
CA GLU A 151 -9.09 -2.65 -39.10
C GLU A 151 -7.66 -3.12 -38.81
N LYS A 152 -6.79 -2.20 -38.36
CA LYS A 152 -5.37 -2.47 -38.10
C LYS A 152 -4.96 -1.97 -36.73
N HIS A 153 -4.13 -2.77 -36.05
CA HIS A 153 -3.52 -2.42 -34.76
C HIS A 153 -2.69 -1.14 -34.82
N SER A 154 -2.07 -0.82 -35.96
CA SER A 154 -1.30 0.42 -36.14
C SER A 154 -2.15 1.69 -36.02
N GLU A 155 -3.41 1.62 -36.42
CA GLU A 155 -4.37 2.75 -36.37
C GLU A 155 -4.95 2.89 -34.95
N ALA A 156 -5.16 1.77 -34.26
CA ALA A 156 -5.61 1.72 -32.87
C ALA A 156 -4.52 2.06 -31.84
N PHE A 157 -3.24 2.06 -32.24
CA PHE A 157 -2.11 2.09 -31.31
C PHE A 157 -2.04 3.37 -30.48
N GLU A 158 -2.33 4.53 -31.07
CA GLU A 158 -2.29 5.80 -30.36
C GLU A 158 -3.29 5.83 -29.19
N TYR A 159 -4.53 5.39 -29.44
CA TYR A 159 -5.55 5.26 -28.39
C TYR A 159 -5.17 4.25 -27.31
N PHE A 160 -4.48 3.18 -27.70
CA PHE A 160 -3.97 2.21 -26.73
C PHE A 160 -2.92 2.83 -25.81
N VAL A 161 -1.99 3.62 -26.36
CA VAL A 161 -1.00 4.35 -25.56
C VAL A 161 -1.68 5.34 -24.62
N GLU A 162 -2.66 6.11 -25.11
CA GLU A 162 -3.43 7.05 -24.27
C GLU A 162 -4.15 6.34 -23.11
N ASP A 163 -4.81 5.22 -23.38
CA ASP A 163 -5.53 4.48 -22.35
C ASP A 163 -4.59 3.84 -21.33
N VAL A 164 -3.45 3.30 -21.78
CA VAL A 164 -2.40 2.75 -20.90
C VAL A 164 -1.78 3.83 -20.03
N GLU A 165 -1.28 4.93 -20.61
CA GLU A 165 -0.67 6.02 -19.84
C GLU A 165 -1.69 6.70 -18.93
N GLY A 166 -2.96 6.81 -19.35
CA GLY A 166 -4.04 7.31 -18.52
C GLY A 166 -4.34 6.42 -17.30
N ILE A 167 -4.18 5.10 -17.40
CA ILE A 167 -4.28 4.18 -16.25
C ILE A 167 -3.08 4.41 -15.30
N ILE A 168 -1.87 4.52 -15.87
CA ILE A 168 -0.64 4.66 -15.09
C ILE A 168 -0.61 6.01 -14.36
N GLN A 169 -1.01 7.09 -15.03
CA GLN A 169 -1.06 8.43 -14.42
C GLN A 169 -2.06 8.48 -13.26
N ARG A 170 -3.26 7.91 -13.42
CA ARG A 170 -4.25 7.83 -12.35
C ARG A 170 -3.71 7.08 -11.13
N ASP A 171 -2.93 6.03 -11.33
CA ASP A 171 -2.28 5.31 -10.23
C ASP A 171 -1.26 6.20 -9.49
N VAL A 172 -0.42 6.94 -10.21
CA VAL A 172 0.56 7.88 -9.62
C VAL A 172 -0.11 9.04 -8.86
N GLU A 173 -1.22 9.56 -9.38
CA GLU A 173 -1.99 10.63 -8.73
C GLU A 173 -2.61 10.17 -7.41
N VAL A 174 -3.02 8.91 -7.30
CA VAL A 174 -3.50 8.32 -6.04
C VAL A 174 -2.37 8.30 -5.00
N TYR A 175 -1.15 7.89 -5.36
CA TYR A 175 -0.01 7.93 -4.43
C TYR A 175 0.34 9.32 -3.93
N THR A 176 0.31 10.31 -4.83
CA THR A 176 0.70 11.67 -4.52
C THR A 176 -0.38 12.39 -3.71
N THR A 177 -1.65 12.19 -4.04
CA THR A 177 -2.79 12.84 -3.40
C THR A 177 -3.14 12.19 -2.06
N GLU A 178 -3.08 10.86 -1.95
CA GLU A 178 -3.25 10.19 -0.66
C GLU A 178 -2.12 10.50 0.31
N GLY A 179 -0.87 10.60 -0.17
CA GLY A 179 0.26 11.03 0.65
C GLY A 179 0.10 12.45 1.20
N LEU A 180 -0.53 13.35 0.45
CA LEU A 180 -0.85 14.72 0.87
C LEU A 180 -2.05 14.78 1.83
N LYS A 181 -3.14 14.06 1.53
CA LYS A 181 -4.32 13.98 2.41
C LYS A 181 -3.98 13.35 3.76
N ARG A 182 -3.13 12.31 3.78
CA ARG A 182 -2.64 11.69 5.03
C ARG A 182 -1.82 12.66 5.89
N GLN A 183 -0.99 13.51 5.28
CA GLN A 183 -0.27 14.58 6.01
C GLN A 183 -1.21 15.65 6.58
N GLU A 184 -2.31 15.95 5.89
CA GLU A 184 -3.32 16.90 6.38
C GLU A 184 -4.15 16.33 7.53
N GLU A 185 -4.46 15.03 7.50
CA GLU A 185 -5.15 14.33 8.58
C GLU A 185 -4.26 14.16 9.82
N GLU A 186 -2.97 13.87 9.64
CA GLU A 186 -1.96 13.88 10.71
C GLU A 186 -1.80 15.27 11.37
N LYS A 187 -1.80 16.35 10.57
CA LYS A 187 -1.77 17.73 11.10
C LYS A 187 -3.05 18.13 11.83
N LYS A 188 -4.19 17.54 11.48
CA LYS A 188 -5.48 17.79 12.17
C LYS A 188 -5.61 16.97 13.46
N SER A 189 -5.01 15.78 13.52
CA SER A 189 -5.04 14.92 14.72
C SER A 189 -4.02 15.32 15.79
N ASN A 190 -2.96 16.04 15.41
CA ASN A 190 -1.96 16.57 16.34
C ASN A 190 -1.78 18.09 16.14
N PRO A 191 -2.60 18.93 16.80
CA PRO A 191 -2.44 20.39 16.71
C PRO A 191 -1.05 20.76 17.23
N PRO A 192 -0.33 21.71 16.60
CA PRO A 192 0.92 22.19 17.19
C PRO A 192 0.61 22.71 18.59
N GLU A 193 1.26 22.14 19.60
CA GLU A 193 1.25 22.67 20.96
C GLU A 193 1.49 24.17 20.85
N ARG A 194 0.45 24.94 21.22
CA ARG A 194 0.52 26.38 21.36
C ARG A 194 1.63 26.61 22.39
N SER A 195 2.84 26.90 21.90
CA SER A 195 3.94 27.28 22.76
C SER A 195 3.41 28.36 23.68
N THR A 196 3.51 28.08 24.97
CA THR A 196 3.25 29.00 26.05
C THR A 196 3.88 30.33 25.68
N ARG A 197 3.05 31.32 25.32
CA ARG A 197 3.44 32.71 25.44
C ARG A 197 3.80 32.88 26.89
N LEU A 198 5.10 32.89 27.18
CA LEU A 198 5.62 33.57 28.34
C LEU A 198 5.15 35.01 28.21
N ASP A 199 4.07 35.34 28.91
CA ASP A 199 3.64 36.71 29.11
C ASP A 199 4.85 37.47 29.65
N ALA A 200 5.38 38.38 28.84
CA ALA A 200 6.41 39.30 29.25
C ALA A 200 5.90 40.06 30.48
N PRO A 201 6.71 40.24 31.53
CA PRO A 201 6.28 41.00 32.69
C PRO A 201 5.94 42.43 32.26
N SER A 202 4.71 42.83 32.57
CA SER A 202 4.21 44.18 32.34
C SER A 202 5.13 45.19 33.02
N LEU A 203 5.73 46.09 32.24
CA LEU A 203 6.33 47.32 32.75
C LEU A 203 5.18 48.21 33.26
N THR A 204 4.92 48.18 34.56
CA THR A 204 4.13 49.20 35.22
C THR A 204 5.02 50.41 35.46
N ASP A 205 4.83 51.42 34.60
CA ASP A 205 5.20 52.80 34.83
C ASP A 205 4.61 53.29 36.16
N SER A 206 5.47 53.72 37.07
CA SER A 206 5.08 54.40 38.30
C SER A 206 6.01 55.59 38.50
N SER A 207 5.76 56.64 37.73
CA SER A 207 6.32 57.97 37.93
C SER A 207 5.20 58.96 38.28
N ASN A 208 4.75 58.95 39.53
CA ASN A 208 3.94 60.06 40.06
C ASN A 208 4.10 60.21 41.58
N THR A 209 5.14 60.92 41.99
CA THR A 209 5.18 61.57 43.31
C THR A 209 5.18 63.07 43.11
N ARG A 210 3.98 63.62 43.31
CA ARG A 210 3.71 65.04 43.53
C ARG A 210 4.55 65.57 44.68
N ASN A 211 5.18 66.68 44.42
CA ASN A 211 5.75 67.58 45.42
C ASN A 211 4.61 68.26 46.21
N PRO A 212 4.78 68.52 47.52
CA PRO A 212 4.24 69.76 48.06
C PRO A 212 5.24 70.51 48.95
N LYS A 213 5.37 71.80 48.61
CA LYS A 213 5.68 72.99 49.42
C LYS A 213 6.77 72.92 50.47
#